data_AF-A0A7K3MDH1-F1
#
_entry.id   AF-A0A7K3MDH1-F1
#
_cell.length_a   1.000
_cell.length_b   1.000
_cell.length_c   1.000
_cell.angle_alpha   90.00
_cell.angle_beta   90.00
_cell.angle_gamma   90.00
#
_symmetry.space_group_name_H-M   'P 1'
#
loop_
_entity.id
_entity.type
_entity.pdbx_description
1 polymer ?
#
loop_
_entity_poly.entity_id
_entity_poly.type
_entity_poly.pdbx_seq_one_letter_code
_entity_poly.pdbx_strand_id
1 'polypeptide(L)'
;MTMVDIGLIVVALGFVPAIWRMVIGPTDADRATAGDFTFFLFVAAAALLGVRLETRMFFDVVLVATLVGFLGTVVLARLVDRRDR
;
A
#
# COMPACT_ATOMS: atom_id res chain seq x y z
N MET A 1 -19.37 9.13 -13.38
CA MET A 1 -18.53 8.20 -12.61
C MET A 1 -18.15 7.06 -13.52
N THR A 2 -16.89 7.03 -13.94
CA THR A 2 -16.31 5.89 -14.64
C THR A 2 -16.00 4.77 -13.65
N MET A 3 -15.80 3.52 -14.12
CA MET A 3 -15.40 2.41 -13.25
C MET A 3 -14.10 2.71 -12.47
N VAL A 4 -13.21 3.53 -13.04
CA VAL A 4 -11.95 3.97 -12.41
C VAL A 4 -12.22 4.90 -11.22
N ASP A 5 -13.21 5.80 -11.32
CA ASP A 5 -13.59 6.68 -10.21
C ASP A 5 -14.11 5.88 -9.01
N ILE A 6 -14.88 4.82 -9.27
CA ILE A 6 -15.36 3.91 -8.21
C ILE A 6 -14.17 3.20 -7.56
N GLY A 7 -13.22 2.71 -8.38
CA GLY A 7 -11.98 2.11 -7.86
C GLY A 7 -11.19 3.06 -6.97
N LEU A 8 -11.03 4.33 -7.38
CA LEU A 8 -10.36 5.35 -6.57
C LEU A 8 -11.07 5.61 -5.24
N ILE A 9 -12.41 5.65 -5.24
CA ILE A 9 -13.19 5.80 -4.00
C ILE A 9 -12.99 4.60 -3.07
N VAL A 10 -13.03 3.37 -3.60
CA VAL A 10 -12.81 2.16 -2.80
C VAL A 10 -11.41 2.14 -2.20
N VAL A 11 -10.38 2.47 -2.98
CA VAL A 11 -8.99 2.57 -2.48
C VAL A 11 -8.86 3.66 -1.42
N ALA A 12 -9.47 4.84 -1.64
CA ALA A 12 -9.47 5.93 -0.66
C ALA A 12 -10.15 5.52 0.65
N LEU A 13 -11.26 4.80 0.59
CA LEU A 13 -11.92 4.23 1.77
C LEU A 13 -11.05 3.17 2.46
N GLY A 14 -10.29 2.38 1.70
CA GLY A 14 -9.36 1.37 2.23
C GLY A 14 -8.21 1.97 3.05
N PHE A 15 -7.77 3.20 2.75
CA PHE A 15 -6.72 3.89 3.52
C PHE A 15 -7.13 4.13 4.98
N VAL A 16 -8.42 4.38 5.24
CA VAL A 16 -8.91 4.72 6.59
C VAL A 16 -8.62 3.58 7.60
N PRO A 17 -9.10 2.33 7.40
CA PRO A 17 -8.80 1.24 8.32
C PRO A 17 -7.33 0.82 8.28
N ALA A 18 -6.65 0.96 7.14
CA ALA A 18 -5.24 0.60 7.01
C ALA A 18 -4.34 1.50 7.87
N ILE A 19 -4.52 2.82 7.76
CA ILE A 19 -3.79 3.81 8.56
C ILE A 19 -4.16 3.66 10.04
N TRP A 20 -5.45 3.48 10.37
CA TRP A 20 -5.89 3.25 11.74
C TRP A 20 -5.16 2.05 12.37
N ARG A 21 -5.10 0.92 11.67
CA ARG A 21 -4.44 -0.31 12.15
C ARG A 21 -2.92 -0.20 12.16
N MET A 22 -2.32 0.59 11.28
CA MET A 22 -0.88 0.88 11.30
C MET A 22 -0.46 1.64 12.56
N VAL A 23 -1.32 2.55 13.04
CA VAL A 23 -1.04 3.37 14.23
C VAL A 23 -1.38 2.63 15.53
N ILE A 24 -2.56 1.98 15.61
CA ILE A 24 -3.12 1.43 16.85
C ILE A 24 -2.94 -0.10 16.97
N GLY A 25 -2.32 -0.74 15.97
CA GLY A 25 -2.15 -2.20 15.94
C GLY A 25 -1.56 -2.77 17.24
N PRO A 26 -2.12 -3.86 17.79
CA PRO A 26 -1.74 -4.38 19.11
C PRO A 26 -0.37 -5.06 19.13
N THR A 27 0.06 -5.60 17.99
CA THR A 27 1.37 -6.25 17.82
C THR A 27 2.22 -5.49 16.82
N ASP A 28 3.55 -5.60 16.94
CA ASP A 28 4.47 -5.05 15.93
C ASP A 28 4.23 -5.67 14.54
N ALA A 29 3.85 -6.95 14.51
CA ALA A 29 3.44 -7.65 13.29
C ALA A 29 2.19 -7.00 12.65
N ASP A 30 1.13 -6.74 13.41
CA ASP A 30 -0.09 -6.08 12.91
C ASP A 30 0.20 -4.71 12.31
N ARG A 31 1.05 -3.93 12.99
CA ARG A 31 1.43 -2.59 12.52
C ARG A 31 2.29 -2.66 11.26
N ALA A 32 3.23 -3.61 11.20
CA ALA A 32 4.06 -3.84 10.02
C ALA A 32 3.21 -4.28 8.80
N THR A 33 2.31 -5.24 8.97
CA THR A 33 1.41 -5.70 7.91
C THR A 33 0.44 -4.59 7.48
N ALA A 34 -0.09 -3.79 8.41
CA ALA A 34 -0.93 -2.65 8.06
C ALA A 34 -0.18 -1.55 7.28
N GLY A 35 1.09 -1.32 7.63
CA GLY A 35 1.98 -0.43 6.87
C GLY A 35 2.23 -0.93 5.45
N ASP A 36 2.53 -2.22 5.29
CA ASP A 36 2.71 -2.87 3.99
C ASP A 36 1.44 -2.79 3.13
N PHE A 37 0.28 -3.07 3.71
CA PHE A 37 -1.00 -2.92 3.03
C PHE A 37 -1.29 -1.47 2.61
N THR A 38 -0.96 -0.50 3.48
CA THR A 38 -1.10 0.94 3.17
C THR A 38 -0.21 1.35 1.98
N PHE A 39 0.99 0.79 1.88
CA PHE A 39 1.87 1.00 0.74
C PHE A 39 1.25 0.49 -0.57
N PHE A 40 0.66 -0.72 -0.55
CA PHE A 40 0.00 -1.25 -1.75
C PHE A 40 -1.29 -0.52 -2.12
N LEU A 41 -2.03 0.06 -1.16
CA LEU A 41 -3.13 0.98 -1.45
C LEU A 41 -2.63 2.22 -2.21
N PHE A 42 -1.46 2.76 -1.86
CA PHE A 42 -0.84 3.85 -2.60
C PHE A 42 -0.45 3.45 -4.02
N VAL A 43 0.15 2.27 -4.19
CA VAL A 43 0.47 1.73 -5.53
C VAL A 43 -0.80 1.55 -6.37
N ALA A 44 -1.88 1.03 -5.79
CA ALA A 44 -3.17 0.89 -6.47
C ALA A 44 -3.77 2.24 -6.88
N ALA A 45 -3.72 3.24 -5.99
CA ALA A 45 -4.15 4.60 -6.30
C ALA A 45 -3.35 5.21 -7.46
N ALA A 46 -2.02 5.07 -7.44
CA ALA A 46 -1.14 5.55 -8.50
C ALA A 46 -1.47 4.89 -9.85
N ALA A 47 -1.70 3.58 -9.88
CA ALA A 47 -2.09 2.86 -11.09
C ALA A 47 -3.43 3.35 -11.66
N LEU A 48 -4.45 3.49 -10.80
CA LEU A 48 -5.78 4.00 -11.20
C LEU A 48 -5.72 5.46 -11.68
N LEU A 49 -4.89 6.30 -11.05
CA LEU A 49 -4.64 7.66 -11.52
C LEU A 49 -3.95 7.69 -12.89
N GLY A 50 -3.00 6.78 -13.14
CA GLY A 50 -2.39 6.62 -14.46
C GLY A 50 -3.40 6.31 -15.55
N VAL A 51 -4.36 5.42 -15.26
CA VAL A 51 -5.47 5.11 -16.17
C VAL A 51 -6.37 6.33 -16.35
N ARG A 52 -6.76 7.01 -15.26
CA ARG A 52 -7.69 8.15 -15.30
C ARG A 52 -7.12 9.38 -16.02
N LEU A 53 -5.82 9.60 -15.91
CA LEU A 53 -5.11 10.73 -16.52
C LEU A 53 -4.53 10.38 -17.91
N GLU A 54 -4.79 9.17 -18.41
CA GLU A 54 -4.32 8.66 -19.71
C GLU A 54 -2.79 8.81 -19.89
N THR A 55 -2.03 8.66 -18.81
CA THR A 55 -0.59 8.86 -18.81
C THR A 55 0.18 7.63 -18.33
N ARG A 56 1.26 7.30 -19.04
CA ARG A 56 2.10 6.14 -18.75
C ARG A 56 3.07 6.39 -17.59
N MET A 57 3.31 7.65 -17.21
CA MET A 57 4.29 8.03 -16.20
C MET A 57 4.05 7.36 -14.83
N PHE A 58 2.79 7.14 -14.45
CA PHE A 58 2.48 6.46 -13.19
C PHE A 58 2.87 4.99 -13.21
N PHE A 59 2.92 4.33 -14.37
CA PHE A 59 3.22 2.89 -14.45
C PHE A 59 4.69 2.60 -14.17
N ASP A 60 5.60 3.50 -14.53
CA ASP A 60 7.02 3.39 -14.16
C ASP A 60 7.18 3.46 -12.63
N VAL A 61 6.48 4.40 -11.99
CA VAL A 61 6.44 4.52 -10.53
C VAL A 61 5.81 3.28 -9.89
N VAL A 62 4.71 2.77 -10.43
CA VAL A 62 4.03 1.56 -9.92
C VAL A 62 4.95 0.34 -10.00
N LEU A 63 5.69 0.17 -11.11
CA LEU A 63 6.63 -0.93 -11.28
C LEU A 63 7.75 -0.88 -10.23
N VAL A 64 8.41 0.28 -10.11
CA VAL A 64 9.50 0.46 -9.15
C VAL A 64 8.98 0.36 -7.72
N ALA A 65 7.86 1.00 -7.40
CA ALA A 65 7.25 0.95 -6.09
C ALA A 65 6.88 -0.48 -5.70
N THR A 66 6.35 -1.29 -6.61
CA THR A 66 6.01 -2.69 -6.30
C THR A 66 7.24 -3.53 -5.93
N LEU A 67 8.34 -3.37 -6.68
CA LEU A 67 9.60 -4.07 -6.39
C LEU A 67 10.21 -3.61 -5.05
N VAL A 68 10.23 -2.30 -4.79
CA VAL A 68 10.75 -1.73 -3.55
C VAL A 68 9.85 -2.10 -2.36
N GLY A 69 8.54 -2.06 -2.55
CA GLY A 69 7.53 -2.44 -1.56
C GLY A 69 7.73 -3.88 -1.12
N PHE A 70 7.83 -4.81 -2.07
CA PHE A 70 8.10 -6.21 -1.78
C PHE A 70 9.40 -6.42 -0.97
N LEU A 71 10.49 -5.73 -1.35
CA LEU A 71 11.73 -5.79 -0.58
C LEU A 71 11.52 -5.23 0.84
N GLY A 72 10.76 -4.14 0.97
CA GLY A 72 10.33 -3.59 2.25
C GLY A 72 9.57 -4.59 3.11
N THR A 73 8.62 -5.34 2.54
CA THR A 73 7.88 -6.41 3.24
C THR A 73 8.81 -7.48 3.79
N VAL A 74 9.80 -7.92 3.00
CA VAL A 74 10.79 -8.93 3.44
C VAL A 74 11.65 -8.40 4.60
N VAL A 75 12.06 -7.13 4.54
CA VAL A 75 12.83 -6.49 5.62
C VAL A 75 11.98 -6.33 6.88
N LEU A 76 10.72 -5.92 6.74
CA LEU A 76 9.77 -5.81 7.85
C LEU A 76 9.54 -7.16 8.52
N ALA A 77 9.35 -8.23 7.75
CA ALA A 77 9.19 -9.58 8.30
C ALA A 77 10.41 -10.01 9.13
N ARG A 78 11.63 -9.73 8.65
CA ARG A 78 12.86 -10.00 9.41
C ARG A 78 13.00 -9.13 10.65
N LEU A 79 12.52 -7.89 10.61
CA LEU A 79 12.55 -6.98 11.76
C LEU A 79 11.61 -7.47 12.88
N VAL A 80 10.41 -7.92 12.51
CA VAL A 80 9.43 -8.48 13.45
C VAL A 80 9.95 -9.78 14.06
N ASP A 81 10.45 -10.73 13.25
CA ASP A 81 11.03 -12.00 13.76
C ASP A 81 12.22 -11.77 14.71
N ARG A 82 12.98 -10.68 14.53
CA ARG A 82 14.07 -10.31 15.44
C ARG A 82 13.62 -9.72 16.77
N ARG A 83 12.43 -9.12 16.84
CA ARG A 83 11.88 -8.54 18.08
C ARG A 83 11.13 -9.57 18.92
N ASP A 84 10.60 -10.61 18.27
CA ASP A 84 9.89 -11.71 18.94
C ASP A 84 10.84 -12.74 19.59
N ARG A 85 12.15 -12.70 19.29
CA ARG A 85 13.19 -13.52 19.92
C ARG A 85 13.91 -12.78 21.03
#